data_AF-A0ABD5KUR2-F1
#
_entry.id   AF-A0ABD5KUR2-F1
#
_cell.length_a   1.000
_cell.length_b   1.000
_cell.length_c   1.000
_cell.angle_alpha   90.00
_cell.angle_beta   90.00
_cell.angle_gamma   90.00
#
_symmetry.space_group_name_H-M   'P 1'
#
loop_
_entity.id
_entity.type
_entity.pdbx_description
1 polymer ?
#
loop_
_entity_poly.entity_id
_entity_poly.type
_entity_poly.pdbx_seq_one_letter_code
_entity_poly.pdbx_strand_id
1 'polypeptide(L)'
;MVGICSWKCAVSGISIASVYSKQPSWQRECYLVTPGKVYYESCYQGYGEFAGMDIFCLMRESGAEQEDIEGIAVLKPKIVLAKYYSGQRYEELPESEPCPHGGYFFEGWKEG
;
A
#
# COMPACT_ATOMS: atom_id res chain seq x y z
N MET A 1 -10.63 -0.59 18.29
CA MET A 1 -9.54 -1.46 17.82
C MET A 1 -9.34 -1.13 16.36
N VAL A 2 -8.26 -0.45 15.98
CA VAL A 2 -7.95 -0.20 14.56
C VAL A 2 -7.48 -1.54 14.01
N GLY A 3 -8.25 -2.13 13.09
CA GLY A 3 -7.93 -3.42 12.49
C GLY A 3 -6.67 -3.30 11.63
N ILE A 4 -5.87 -4.36 11.59
CA ILE A 4 -4.72 -4.42 10.69
C ILE A 4 -5.24 -4.35 9.24
N CYS A 5 -4.70 -3.43 8.45
CA CYS A 5 -4.98 -3.29 7.03
C CYS A 5 -3.68 -3.38 6.21
N SER A 6 -3.78 -3.94 5.02
CA SER A 6 -2.67 -3.94 4.07
C SER A 6 -3.23 -4.03 2.66
N TRP A 7 -2.35 -3.93 1.68
CA TRP A 7 -2.66 -3.94 0.26
C TRP A 7 -1.79 -4.93 -0.50
N LYS A 8 -2.15 -5.19 -1.75
CA LYS A 8 -1.28 -5.79 -2.75
C LYS A 8 -0.45 -4.72 -3.43
N CYS A 9 0.81 -5.03 -3.69
CA CYS A 9 1.71 -4.23 -4.51
C CYS A 9 1.08 -4.00 -5.88
N ALA A 10 0.92 -2.74 -6.30
CA ALA A 10 0.34 -2.37 -7.58
C ALA A 10 1.11 -2.98 -8.77
N VAL A 11 2.42 -3.18 -8.64
CA VAL A 11 3.26 -3.73 -9.73
C VAL A 11 3.25 -5.25 -9.73
N SER A 12 3.45 -5.90 -8.59
CA SER A 12 3.71 -7.34 -8.53
C SER A 12 2.51 -8.18 -8.06
N GLY A 13 1.46 -7.56 -7.52
CA GLY A 13 0.34 -8.25 -6.87
C GLY A 13 0.71 -8.92 -5.54
N ILE A 14 1.98 -8.89 -5.14
CA ILE A 14 2.43 -9.44 -3.86
C ILE A 14 1.94 -8.55 -2.74
N SER A 15 1.40 -9.15 -1.70
CA SER A 15 0.93 -8.41 -0.54
C SER A 15 2.04 -7.72 0.22
N ILE A 16 1.78 -6.49 0.66
CA ILE A 16 2.67 -5.77 1.57
C ILE A 16 2.57 -6.44 2.95
N ALA A 17 3.67 -6.95 3.43
CA ALA A 17 3.77 -7.59 4.72
C ALA A 17 3.74 -6.54 5.83
N SER A 18 3.05 -6.83 6.93
CA SER A 18 3.19 -6.03 8.16
C SER A 18 4.35 -6.53 9.01
N VAL A 19 4.75 -5.74 10.01
CA VAL A 19 5.73 -6.15 11.04
C VAL A 19 5.30 -7.38 11.84
N TYR A 20 4.00 -7.66 11.89
CA TYR A 20 3.45 -8.83 12.60
C TYR A 20 3.50 -10.11 11.77
N SER A 21 3.83 -10.03 10.48
CA SER A 21 4.01 -11.21 9.62
C SER A 21 5.37 -11.88 9.83
N LYS A 22 5.50 -13.16 9.46
CA LYS A 22 6.80 -13.86 9.39
C LYS A 22 7.52 -13.70 8.04
N GLN A 23 7.08 -12.76 7.19
CA GLN A 23 7.66 -12.58 5.86
C GLN A 23 9.03 -11.89 5.91
N PRO A 24 9.85 -12.03 4.86
CA PRO A 24 11.12 -11.31 4.75
C PRO A 24 10.94 -9.79 4.84
N SER A 25 11.94 -9.09 5.37
CA SER A 25 11.91 -7.62 5.56
C SER A 25 11.61 -6.86 4.28
N TRP A 26 12.12 -7.31 3.13
CA TRP A 26 11.90 -6.66 1.84
C TRP A 26 10.41 -6.59 1.43
N GLN A 27 9.55 -7.45 1.98
CA GLN A 27 8.09 -7.38 1.74
C GLN A 27 7.39 -6.31 2.59
N ARG A 28 8.09 -5.66 3.51
CA ARG A 28 7.58 -4.58 4.37
C ARG A 28 8.06 -3.20 3.93
N GLU A 29 9.08 -3.15 3.08
CA GLU A 29 9.58 -1.93 2.47
C GLU A 29 8.70 -1.58 1.26
N CYS A 30 8.05 -0.43 1.28
CA CYS A 30 7.14 -0.02 0.22
C CYS A 30 7.09 1.50 0.05
N TYR A 31 6.48 1.92 -1.05
CA TYR A 31 6.22 3.31 -1.37
C TYR A 31 4.72 3.49 -1.56
N LEU A 32 4.15 4.50 -0.92
CA LEU A 32 2.89 5.07 -1.35
C LEU A 32 3.19 6.09 -2.45
N VAL A 33 2.69 5.82 -3.66
CA VAL A 33 2.80 6.73 -4.79
C VAL A 33 1.51 7.55 -4.85
N THR A 34 1.65 8.88 -4.83
CA THR A 34 0.53 9.81 -5.02
C THR A 34 0.83 10.75 -6.19
N PRO A 35 -0.14 11.53 -6.71
CA PRO A 35 0.19 12.61 -7.62
C PRO A 35 1.19 13.58 -6.96
N GLY A 36 2.26 13.91 -7.67
CA GLY A 36 3.27 14.89 -7.25
C GLY A 36 4.19 14.51 -6.08
N LYS A 37 3.90 13.43 -5.33
CA LYS A 37 4.72 13.03 -4.17
C LYS A 37 4.75 11.51 -3.97
N VAL A 38 5.83 11.03 -3.38
CA VAL A 38 6.03 9.61 -3.08
C VAL A 38 6.52 9.50 -1.63
N TYR A 39 5.93 8.58 -0.88
CA TYR A 39 6.24 8.36 0.53
C TYR A 39 6.86 6.98 0.70
N TYR A 40 8.11 6.93 1.15
CA TYR A 40 8.78 5.67 1.48
C TYR A 40 8.43 5.23 2.89
N GLU A 41 8.10 3.96 3.04
CA GLU A 41 7.97 3.27 4.31
C GLU A 41 8.96 2.10 4.34
N SER A 42 9.93 2.17 5.26
CA SER A 42 10.97 1.16 5.42
C SER A 42 10.48 -0.09 6.17
N CYS A 43 9.38 0.03 6.92
CA CYS A 43 8.90 -1.02 7.79
C CYS A 43 7.39 -0.88 8.01
N TYR A 44 6.61 -1.29 7.01
CA TYR A 44 5.16 -1.14 7.03
C TYR A 44 4.51 -1.84 8.24
N GLN A 45 3.79 -1.05 9.05
CA GLN A 45 3.23 -1.51 10.32
C GLN A 45 1.91 -2.28 10.17
N GLY A 46 1.21 -2.12 9.04
CA GLY A 46 -0.11 -2.74 8.83
C GLY A 46 -1.30 -1.88 9.24
N TYR A 47 -1.18 -0.55 9.23
CA TYR A 47 -2.23 0.38 9.64
C TYR A 47 -2.57 1.47 8.62
N GLY A 48 -2.09 1.34 7.38
CA GLY A 48 -2.35 2.36 6.36
C GLY A 48 -1.67 3.68 6.63
N GLU A 49 -0.57 3.67 7.38
CA GLU A 49 0.18 4.86 7.72
C GLU A 49 1.44 4.95 6.88
N PHE A 50 1.70 6.14 6.35
CA PHE A 50 2.95 6.51 5.70
C PHE A 50 3.38 7.87 6.22
N ALA A 51 4.68 8.06 6.50
CA ALA A 51 5.22 9.32 7.01
C ALA A 51 4.44 9.91 8.22
N GLY A 52 3.90 9.05 9.10
CA GLY A 52 3.15 9.47 10.29
C GLY A 52 1.68 9.84 10.04
N MET A 53 1.17 9.62 8.82
CA MET A 53 -0.18 10.04 8.42
C MET A 53 -0.95 8.91 7.73
N ASP A 54 -2.27 8.90 7.93
CA ASP A 54 -3.18 8.00 7.25
C ASP A 54 -3.10 8.17 5.73
N ILE A 55 -3.07 7.04 5.01
CA ILE A 55 -2.97 6.97 3.56
C ILE A 55 -4.02 7.82 2.85
N PHE A 56 -5.27 7.84 3.32
CA PHE A 56 -6.33 8.60 2.68
C PHE A 56 -6.19 10.10 2.93
N CYS A 57 -5.61 10.51 4.05
CA CYS A 57 -5.24 11.92 4.27
C CYS A 57 -4.16 12.36 3.29
N LEU A 58 -3.07 11.60 3.16
CA LEU A 58 -1.99 11.90 2.22
C LEU A 58 -2.47 11.95 0.77
N MET A 59 -3.36 11.03 0.40
CA MET A 59 -3.93 10.98 -0.93
C MET A 59 -4.83 12.20 -1.22
N ARG A 60 -5.64 12.65 -0.26
CA ARG A 60 -6.41 13.90 -0.42
C ARG A 60 -5.51 15.12 -0.58
N GLU A 61 -4.50 15.25 0.27
CA GLU A 61 -3.54 16.37 0.19
C GLU A 61 -2.79 16.40 -1.15
N SER A 62 -2.56 15.24 -1.75
CA SER A 62 -1.91 15.12 -3.04
C SER A 62 -2.82 15.37 -4.26
N GLY A 63 -4.13 15.56 -4.06
CA GLY A 63 -5.09 15.67 -5.16
C GLY A 63 -5.35 14.35 -5.88
N ALA A 64 -5.21 13.21 -5.20
CA ALA A 64 -5.51 11.88 -5.76
C ALA A 64 -7.00 11.55 -5.84
N GLU A 65 -7.84 12.43 -5.28
CA GLU A 65 -9.30 12.31 -5.24
C GLU A 65 -9.88 12.45 -6.66
N GLN A 66 -10.65 11.45 -7.07
CA GLN A 66 -11.36 11.45 -8.35
C GLN A 66 -12.85 11.25 -8.06
N GLU A 67 -13.71 12.00 -8.73
CA GLU A 67 -15.15 11.77 -8.65
C GLU A 67 -15.54 10.59 -9.55
N ASP A 68 -16.39 9.70 -9.05
CA ASP A 68 -17.05 8.68 -9.87
C ASP A 68 -18.27 9.24 -10.61
N ILE A 69 -19.01 8.36 -11.30
CA ILE A 69 -20.20 8.74 -12.08
C ILE A 69 -21.33 9.33 -11.22
N GLU A 70 -21.32 9.10 -9.91
CA GLU A 70 -22.31 9.61 -8.96
C GLU A 70 -21.81 10.87 -8.25
N GLY A 71 -20.61 11.35 -8.59
CA GLY A 71 -19.96 12.49 -7.93
C GLY A 71 -19.37 12.13 -6.56
N ILE A 72 -19.18 10.84 -6.27
CA ILE A 72 -18.57 10.40 -5.02
C ILE A 72 -17.06 10.40 -5.19
N ALA A 73 -16.37 11.05 -4.25
CA ALA A 73 -14.93 11.04 -4.17
C ALA A 73 -14.37 9.63 -3.91
N VAL A 74 -13.57 9.13 -4.86
CA VAL A 74 -12.88 7.84 -4.81
C VAL A 74 -11.38 8.08 -4.73
N LEU A 75 -10.74 7.46 -3.74
CA LEU A 75 -9.29 7.41 -3.59
C LEU A 75 -8.83 6.00 -3.93
N LYS A 76 -7.87 5.88 -4.86
CA LYS A 76 -7.32 4.61 -5.35
C LYS A 76 -5.87 4.43 -4.88
N PRO A 77 -5.61 3.80 -3.73
CA PRO A 77 -4.26 3.61 -3.21
C PRO A 77 -3.34 2.96 -4.24
N LYS A 78 -2.10 3.43 -4.35
CA LYS A 78 -1.08 2.82 -5.22
C LYS A 78 0.19 2.62 -4.42
N ILE A 79 0.34 1.40 -3.90
CA ILE A 79 1.46 1.03 -3.05
C ILE A 79 2.35 0.06 -3.82
N VAL A 80 3.65 0.34 -3.85
CA VAL A 80 4.64 -0.47 -4.57
C VAL A 80 5.70 -0.94 -3.58
N LEU A 81 5.95 -2.24 -3.50
CA LEU A 81 7.09 -2.76 -2.74
C LEU A 81 8.38 -2.13 -3.27
N ALA A 82 9.29 -1.75 -2.38
CA ALA A 82 10.49 -1.00 -2.72
C ALA A 82 11.34 -1.68 -3.81
N LYS A 83 11.40 -3.03 -3.76
CA LYS A 83 12.08 -3.85 -4.77
C LYS A 83 11.54 -3.70 -6.20
N TYR A 84 10.26 -3.36 -6.36
CA TYR A 84 9.61 -3.20 -7.68
C TYR A 84 9.38 -1.73 -8.05
N TYR A 85 9.71 -0.79 -7.16
CA TYR A 85 9.62 0.63 -7.44
C TYR A 85 10.83 1.08 -8.26
N SER A 86 10.58 1.73 -9.39
CA SER A 86 11.60 2.22 -10.32
C SER A 86 11.32 3.66 -10.77
N GLY A 87 10.58 4.43 -9.95
CA GLY A 87 10.20 5.80 -10.29
C GLY A 87 8.89 5.93 -11.07
N GLN A 88 8.03 4.90 -11.06
CA GLN A 88 6.72 4.97 -11.73
C GLN A 88 5.87 6.09 -11.12
N ARG A 89 5.17 6.83 -11.97
CA ARG A 89 4.23 7.88 -11.57
C ARG A 89 2.89 7.28 -11.16
N TYR A 90 2.08 8.07 -10.44
CA TYR A 90 0.76 7.65 -10.00
C TYR A 90 -0.11 7.17 -11.16
N GLU A 91 -0.12 7.86 -12.29
CA GLU A 91 -0.99 7.54 -13.44
C GLU A 91 -0.57 6.26 -14.18
N GLU A 92 0.67 5.80 -14.00
CA GLU A 92 1.23 4.62 -14.65
C GLU A 92 0.93 3.32 -13.89
N LEU A 93 0.54 3.44 -12.62
CA LEU A 93 0.31 2.31 -11.74
C LEU A 93 -1.17 1.93 -11.70
N PRO A 94 -1.51 0.62 -11.66
CA PRO A 94 -2.85 0.20 -11.31
C PRO A 94 -3.13 0.49 -9.83
N GLU A 95 -4.40 0.38 -9.45
CA GLU A 95 -4.81 0.45 -8.05
C GLU A 95 -4.31 -0.76 -7.26
N SER A 96 -3.88 -0.52 -6.04
CA SER A 96 -3.55 -1.55 -5.07
C SER A 96 -4.82 -2.12 -4.45
N GLU A 97 -5.09 -3.39 -4.69
CA GLU A 97 -6.20 -4.09 -4.05
C GLU A 97 -5.97 -4.27 -2.54
N PRO A 98 -7.04 -4.25 -1.71
CA PRO A 98 -6.94 -4.64 -0.31
C PRO A 98 -6.38 -6.06 -0.17
N CYS A 99 -5.49 -6.22 0.81
CA CYS A 99 -5.04 -7.53 1.23
C CYS A 99 -6.11 -8.18 2.12
N PRO A 100 -6.65 -9.37 1.77
CA PRO A 100 -7.72 -10.01 2.54
C PRO A 100 -7.31 -10.41 3.96
N HIS A 101 -6.01 -10.56 4.22
CA HIS A 101 -5.48 -10.91 5.55
C HIS A 101 -4.78 -9.73 6.24
N GLY A 102 -4.96 -8.50 5.76
CA GLY A 102 -4.34 -7.31 6.38
C GLY A 102 -2.80 -7.36 6.40
N GLY A 103 -2.16 -8.09 5.50
CA GLY A 103 -0.71 -8.27 5.50
C GLY A 103 -0.22 -9.27 6.55
N TYR A 104 -1.14 -9.90 7.27
CA TYR A 104 -0.91 -10.98 8.22
C TYR A 104 -1.05 -12.32 7.51
N PHE A 105 0.04 -12.92 7.02
CA PHE A 105 -0.05 -14.19 6.30
C PHE A 105 0.33 -15.38 7.17
N PHE A 106 -0.66 -16.25 7.37
CA PHE A 106 -0.52 -17.64 7.81
C PHE A 106 -1.34 -18.58 6.91
N GLU A 107 -1.18 -18.59 5.59
CA GLU A 107 -1.58 -19.75 4.77
C GLU A 107 -0.59 -19.98 3.61
N GLY A 108 -0.02 -21.19 3.55
CA GLY A 108 0.93 -21.62 2.51
C GLY A 108 2.39 -21.78 2.95
N TRP A 109 2.75 -21.49 4.20
CA TRP A 109 4.10 -21.83 4.71
C TRP A 109 4.22 -23.36 4.85
N LYS A 110 4.91 -24.00 3.90
CA LYS A 110 5.65 -25.22 4.22
C LYS A 110 7.01 -24.78 4.72
N GLU A 111 7.36 -25.21 5.93
CA GLU A 111 8.76 -25.19 6.38
C GLU A 111 9.62 -25.80 5.29
N GLY A 112 10.64 -25.04 4.87
CA GLY A 112 11.86 -25.65 4.34
C GLY A 112 12.73 -26.06 5.52
#